data_AF-A0A6V7LXM6-F1
#
_entry.id   AF-A0A6V7LXM6-F1
#
_cell.length_a   1.000
_cell.length_b   1.000
_cell.length_c   1.000
_cell.angle_alpha   90.00
_cell.angle_beta   90.00
_cell.angle_gamma   90.00
#
_symmetry.space_group_name_H-M   'P 1'
#
loop_
_entity.id
_entity.type
_entity.pdbx_description
1 polymer ?
#
loop_
_entity_poly.entity_id
_entity_poly.type
_entity_poly.pdbx_seq_one_letter_code
_entity_poly.pdbx_strand_id
1 'polypeptide(L)' 'TTLLTGLKVAKFPHRSLEHLYSKLLRALDKLPPTYPYRIHTEKLVKERAAIVSS' A
#
# COMPACT_ATOMS: atom_id res chain seq x y z
N THR A 1 2.40 14.22 -18.38
CA THR A 1 3.66 13.86 -17.68
C THR A 1 3.51 14.21 -16.22
N THR A 2 4.21 13.54 -15.29
CA THR A 2 4.10 13.81 -13.83
C THR A 2 4.83 15.08 -13.39
N LEU A 3 5.51 15.78 -14.31
CA LEU A 3 6.39 16.93 -14.04
C LEU A 3 7.55 16.62 -13.07
N LEU A 4 7.79 15.34 -12.79
CA LEU A 4 8.89 14.84 -11.99
C LEU A 4 9.83 14.02 -12.88
N THR A 5 11.14 14.22 -12.72
CA THR A 5 12.14 13.50 -13.49
C THR A 5 12.12 12.01 -13.14
N GLY A 6 12.14 11.14 -14.15
CA GLY A 6 12.17 9.68 -13.97
C GLY A 6 10.85 9.02 -13.52
N LEU A 7 9.87 9.76 -13.02
CA LEU A 7 8.58 9.19 -12.59
C LEU A 7 7.59 9.07 -13.75
N LYS A 8 7.49 7.88 -14.33
CA LYS A 8 6.52 7.61 -15.40
C LYS A 8 5.09 7.64 -14.86
N VAL A 9 4.18 8.23 -15.65
CA VAL A 9 2.74 8.23 -15.32
C VAL A 9 2.23 6.79 -15.31
N ALA A 10 1.60 6.36 -14.22
CA ALA A 10 1.00 5.04 -14.12
C ALA A 10 -0.26 4.95 -14.99
N LYS A 11 -0.40 3.90 -15.79
CA LYS A 11 -1.57 3.69 -16.67
C LYS A 11 -2.85 3.32 -15.91
N PHE A 12 -2.72 2.48 -14.88
CA PHE A 12 -3.84 2.01 -14.06
C PHE A 12 -3.49 2.14 -12.57
N PRO A 13 -3.54 3.35 -11.99
CA PRO A 13 -3.03 3.63 -10.66
C PRO A 13 -3.82 2.88 -9.56
N HIS A 14 -5.15 2.90 -9.57
CA HIS A 14 -6.00 2.22 -8.56
C HIS A 14 -5.70 0.71 -8.50
N ARG A 15 -5.83 0.01 -9.63
CA ARG A 15 -5.52 -1.44 -9.72
C ARG A 15 -4.09 -1.77 -9.25
N SER A 16 -3.12 -0.92 -9.58
CA SER A 16 -1.72 -1.13 -9.17
C SER A 16 -1.57 -0.96 -7.65
N LEU A 17 -2.21 0.05 -7.06
CA LEU A 17 -2.19 0.32 -5.63
C LEU A 17 -2.93 -0.77 -4.82
N GLU A 18 -4.09 -1.23 -5.28
CA GLU A 18 -4.82 -2.36 -4.67
C GLU A 18 -3.94 -3.61 -4.60
N HIS A 19 -3.27 -3.95 -5.71
CA HIS A 19 -2.36 -5.09 -5.74
C HIS A 19 -1.20 -4.93 -4.77
N LEU A 20 -0.61 -3.74 -4.68
CA LEU A 20 0.50 -3.45 -3.77
C LEU A 20 0.07 -3.51 -2.30
N TYR A 21 -1.08 -2.93 -1.95
CA TYR A 21 -1.60 -2.98 -0.57
C TYR A 21 -1.98 -4.40 -0.16
N SER A 22 -2.59 -5.18 -1.05
CA SER A 22 -2.87 -6.60 -0.76
C SER A 22 -1.60 -7.41 -0.50
N LYS A 23 -0.51 -7.15 -1.25
CA LYS A 23 0.79 -7.77 -1.05
C LYS A 23 1.44 -7.34 0.27
N LEU A 24 1.33 -6.06 0.62
CA LEU A 24 1.82 -5.53 1.89
C LEU A 24 1.17 -6.23 3.08
N LEU A 25 -0.16 -6.36 3.08
CA LEU A 25 -0.88 -7.06 4.16
C LEU A 25 -0.43 -8.52 4.28
N ARG A 26 -0.31 -9.25 3.17
CA ARG A 26 0.22 -10.63 3.16
C ARG A 26 1.66 -10.74 3.66
N ALA A 27 2.48 -9.71 3.45
CA ALA A 27 3.85 -9.67 3.97
C ALA A 27 3.85 -9.39 5.48
N LEU A 28 3.00 -8.49 5.96
CA LEU A 28 2.84 -8.15 7.37
C LEU A 28 2.26 -9.31 8.18
N ASP A 29 1.41 -10.14 7.58
CA ASP A 29 0.87 -11.34 8.23
C ASP A 29 1.93 -12.34 8.69
N LYS A 30 3.11 -12.32 8.07
CA LYS A 30 4.25 -13.18 8.44
C LYS A 30 5.01 -12.69 9.67
N LEU A 31 4.80 -11.44 10.10
CA LEU A 31 5.47 -10.86 11.26
C LEU A 31 4.71 -11.22 12.56
N PRO A 32 5.37 -11.22 13.73
CA PRO A 32 4.67 -11.37 15.00
C PRO A 32 3.62 -10.26 15.22
N PRO A 33 2.44 -10.56 15.78
CA PRO A 33 1.36 -9.58 15.96
C PRO A 33 1.71 -8.46 16.94
N THR A 34 2.63 -8.70 17.86
CA THR A 34 3.09 -7.72 18.87
C THR A 34 4.16 -6.76 18.35
N TYR A 35 4.65 -6.96 17.12
CA TYR A 35 5.72 -6.14 16.58
C TYR A 35 5.21 -4.72 16.26
N PRO A 36 5.79 -3.65 16.85
CA PRO A 36 5.27 -2.29 16.69
C PRO A 36 5.19 -1.85 15.23
N TYR A 37 6.19 -2.22 14.42
CA TYR A 37 6.18 -1.92 12.99
C TYR A 37 4.96 -2.53 12.28
N ARG A 38 4.61 -3.79 12.58
CA ARG A 38 3.43 -4.46 11.99
C ARG A 38 2.15 -3.70 12.34
N ILE A 39 1.96 -3.37 13.61
CA ILE A 39 0.76 -2.67 14.11
C ILE A 39 0.57 -1.32 13.41
N HIS A 40 1.61 -0.50 13.36
CA HIS A 40 1.51 0.84 12.76
C HIS A 40 1.41 0.79 11.23
N THR A 41 2.13 -0.11 10.58
CA THR A 41 2.08 -0.24 9.11
C THR A 41 0.78 -0.86 8.62
N GLU A 42 0.22 -1.85 9.31
CA GLU A 42 -1.09 -2.41 8.97
C GLU A 42 -2.18 -1.35 9.06
N LYS A 43 -2.18 -0.54 10.13
CA LYS A 43 -3.13 0.57 10.29
C LYS A 43 -3.04 1.54 9.11
N LEU A 44 -1.84 2.02 8.79
CA LEU A 44 -1.58 2.95 7.69
C LEU A 44 -2.02 2.37 6.32
N VAL A 45 -1.71 1.09 6.07
CA VAL A 45 -2.04 0.42 4.81
C VAL A 45 -3.56 0.24 4.67
N LYS A 46 -4.26 -0.13 5.74
CA LYS A 46 -5.73 -0.26 5.74
C LYS A 46 -6.42 1.07 5.49
N GLU A 47 -5.97 2.15 6.15
CA GLU A 47 -6.49 3.51 5.93
C GLU A 47 -6.34 3.94 4.46
N ARG A 48 -5.15 3.75 3.88
CA ARG A 48 -4.90 4.12 2.48
C ARG A 48 -5.65 3.23 1.49
N ALA A 49 -5.77 1.95 1.77
CA ALA A 49 -6.53 1.03 0.92
C ALA A 49 -8.01 1.41 0.87
N ALA A 50 -8.60 1.81 2.01
CA ALA A 50 -9.99 2.27 2.06
C ALA A 50 -10.23 3.52 1.19
N ILE A 51 -9.28 4.46 1.17
CA ILE A 51 -9.33 5.66 0.32
C ILE A 51 -9.22 5.32 -1.17
N VAL A 52 -8.46 4.29 -1.54
CA VAL A 52 -8.30 3.90 -2.95
C VAL A 52 -9.53 3.17 -3.49
N SER A 53 -10.27 2.48 -2.61
CA SER A 53 -11.50 1.74 -2.94
C SER A 53 -12.78 2.58 -2.94
N SER A 54 -12.74 3.81 -2.40
CA SER A 54 -13.85 4.77 -2.40
C SER A 54 -13.89 5.58 -3.68
#